data_AF-A0AAU2IVC9-F1
#
_entry.id   AF-A0AAU2IVC9-F1
#
_cell.length_a   1.000
_cell.length_b   1.000
_cell.length_c   1.000
_cell.angle_alpha   90.00
_cell.angle_beta   90.00
_cell.angle_gamma   90.00
#
_symmetry.space_group_name_H-M   'P 1'
#
loop_
_entity.id
_entity.type
_entity.pdbx_description
1 polymer ?
#
loop_
_entity_poly.entity_id
_entity_poly.type
_entity_poly.pdbx_seq_one_letter_code
_entity_poly.pdbx_strand_id
1 'polypeptide(L)'
;MVQMPGTVKSARALLLVVGAGNIVASLWLMMAAVTLQTGAMGQLVIGLLLLAALPFGTLAAAAIVIAAKFTNGGHRVRIGAVAVGSLTIVGSSIIAGTATSAKLHNGAWGIAVAVGALVIVLSTGQDTRDWFDRPPR
;
A
#
# COMPACT_ATOMS: atom_id res chain seq x y z
N MET A 1 4.80 15.27 -26.92
CA MET A 1 4.34 14.80 -25.60
C MET A 1 5.52 14.10 -24.93
N VAL A 2 6.01 14.58 -23.78
CA VAL A 2 7.16 13.92 -23.14
C VAL A 2 6.67 12.62 -22.53
N GLN A 3 7.09 11.49 -23.09
CA GLN A 3 6.75 10.17 -22.56
C GLN A 3 7.32 10.03 -21.15
N MET A 4 6.50 9.51 -20.24
CA MET A 4 6.94 9.16 -18.89
C MET A 4 8.09 8.14 -18.95
N PRO A 5 9.16 8.34 -18.16
CA PRO A 5 10.22 7.35 -18.00
C PRO A 5 9.67 6.00 -17.55
N GLY A 6 10.30 4.91 -17.99
CA GLY A 6 9.89 3.54 -17.63
C GLY A 6 9.90 3.29 -16.12
N THR A 7 10.85 3.90 -15.41
CA THR A 7 10.97 3.87 -13.94
C THR A 7 9.75 4.48 -13.24
N VAL A 8 9.25 5.61 -13.73
CA VAL A 8 8.06 6.30 -13.21
C VAL A 8 6.79 5.47 -13.46
N LYS A 9 6.67 4.85 -14.65
CA LYS A 9 5.56 3.93 -14.95
C LYS A 9 5.57 2.70 -14.05
N SER A 10 6.76 2.16 -13.79
CA SER A 10 6.95 0.99 -12.91
C SER A 10 6.59 1.31 -11.47
N ALA A 11 7.07 2.44 -10.93
CA ALA A 11 6.71 2.90 -9.59
C ALA A 11 5.19 3.11 -9.44
N ARG A 12 4.54 3.70 -10.46
CA ARG A 12 3.09 3.86 -10.51
C ARG A 12 2.36 2.52 -10.50
N ALA A 13 2.81 1.55 -11.30
CA ALA A 13 2.22 0.22 -11.35
C ALA A 13 2.36 -0.49 -9.99
N LEU A 14 3.52 -0.41 -9.34
CA LEU A 14 3.73 -0.98 -8.01
C LEU A 14 2.84 -0.34 -6.94
N LEU A 15 2.64 0.99 -6.97
CA LEU A 15 1.68 1.65 -6.08
C LEU A 15 0.25 1.15 -6.29
N LEU A 16 -0.16 0.85 -7.53
CA LEU A 16 -1.46 0.25 -7.81
C LEU A 16 -1.54 -1.19 -7.29
N VAL A 17 -0.46 -1.97 -7.39
CA VAL A 17 -0.38 -3.32 -6.81
C VAL A 17 -0.49 -3.27 -5.28
N VAL A 18 0.22 -2.35 -4.63
CA VAL A 18 0.08 -2.09 -3.18
C VAL A 18 -1.35 -1.70 -2.84
N GLY A 19 -1.94 -0.78 -3.62
CA GLY A 19 -3.32 -0.34 -3.42
C GLY A 19 -4.32 -1.50 -3.51
N ALA A 20 -4.24 -2.28 -4.58
CA ALA A 20 -5.11 -3.44 -4.81
C ALA A 20 -4.93 -4.50 -3.71
N GLY A 21 -3.69 -4.81 -3.31
CA GLY A 21 -3.42 -5.76 -2.23
C GLY A 21 -4.05 -5.34 -0.90
N ASN A 22 -3.98 -4.05 -0.57
CA ASN A 22 -4.60 -3.51 0.64
C ASN A 22 -6.15 -3.50 0.57
N ILE A 23 -6.74 -3.28 -0.62
CA ILE A 23 -8.20 -3.43 -0.81
C ILE A 23 -8.62 -4.87 -0.53
N VAL A 24 -7.91 -5.86 -1.09
CA VAL A 24 -8.22 -7.28 -0.88
C VAL A 24 -8.14 -7.64 0.60
N ALA A 25 -7.10 -7.18 1.31
CA ALA A 25 -6.96 -7.40 2.75
C ALA A 25 -8.12 -6.77 3.55
N SER A 26 -8.48 -5.52 3.22
CA SER A 26 -9.60 -4.81 3.86
C SER A 26 -10.94 -5.52 3.64
N LEU A 27 -11.22 -5.97 2.41
CA LEU A 27 -12.45 -6.69 2.08
C LEU A 27 -12.51 -8.04 2.78
N TRP A 28 -11.39 -8.73 2.91
CA TRP A 28 -11.32 -9.99 3.63
C TRP A 28 -11.67 -9.83 5.11
N LEU A 29 -11.15 -8.79 5.77
CA LEU A 29 -11.49 -8.47 7.17
C LEU A 29 -12.97 -8.10 7.34
N MET A 30 -13.55 -7.35 6.38
CA MET A 30 -14.99 -7.05 6.38
C MET A 30 -15.84 -8.31 6.22
N MET A 31 -15.47 -9.21 5.29
CA MET A 31 -16.19 -10.48 5.10
C MET A 31 -16.10 -11.36 6.35
N ALA A 32 -14.92 -11.46 6.97
CA ALA A 32 -14.75 -12.18 8.23
C ALA A 32 -15.65 -11.61 9.34
N ALA A 33 -15.76 -10.28 9.43
CA ALA A 33 -16.66 -9.62 10.36
C ALA A 33 -18.14 -9.95 10.11
N VAL A 34 -18.59 -10.01 8.85
CA VAL A 34 -19.98 -10.34 8.49
C VAL A 34 -20.33 -11.80 8.80
N THR A 35 -19.37 -12.72 8.70
CA THR A 35 -19.60 -14.16 8.95
C THR A 35 -19.69 -14.54 10.42
N LEU A 36 -19.36 -13.64 11.35
CA LEU A 36 -19.41 -13.91 12.79
C LEU A 36 -20.84 -13.79 13.33
N GLN A 37 -21.44 -14.92 13.73
CA GLN A 37 -22.73 -14.94 14.43
C GLN A 37 -22.60 -14.38 15.86
N THR A 38 -23.52 -13.49 16.26
CA THR A 38 -23.30 -12.56 17.37
C THR A 38 -23.89 -13.02 18.72
N GLY A 39 -23.01 -13.12 19.72
CA GLY A 39 -23.28 -12.81 21.14
C GLY A 39 -22.46 -11.57 21.57
N ALA A 40 -22.46 -11.18 22.85
CA ALA A 40 -21.78 -9.96 23.33
C ALA A 40 -20.27 -9.89 22.96
N MET A 41 -19.57 -11.02 23.00
CA MET A 41 -18.16 -11.12 22.54
C MET A 41 -18.02 -10.98 21.02
N GLY A 42 -19.04 -11.37 20.24
CA GLY A 42 -19.02 -11.26 18.78
C GLY A 42 -18.99 -9.81 18.30
N GLN A 43 -19.73 -8.91 18.97
CA GLN A 43 -19.71 -7.48 18.62
C GLN A 43 -18.34 -6.83 18.86
N LEU A 44 -17.65 -7.20 19.94
CA LEU A 44 -16.30 -6.70 20.22
C LEU A 44 -15.31 -7.15 19.13
N VAL A 45 -15.37 -8.42 18.73
CA VAL A 45 -14.50 -9.00 17.69
C VAL A 45 -14.79 -8.36 16.32
N ILE A 46 -16.07 -8.14 15.97
CA ILE A 46 -16.46 -7.41 14.75
C ILE A 46 -15.89 -5.99 14.77
N GLY A 47 -16.01 -5.28 15.90
CA GLY A 47 -15.46 -3.93 16.06
C GLY A 47 -13.94 -3.89 15.85
N LEU A 48 -13.21 -4.85 16.42
CA LEU A 48 -11.76 -5.01 16.24
C LEU A 48 -11.38 -5.33 14.80
N LEU A 49 -12.13 -6.19 14.11
CA LEU A 49 -11.89 -6.54 12.70
C LEU A 49 -12.10 -5.34 11.78
N LEU A 50 -13.17 -4.56 11.99
CA LEU A 50 -13.44 -3.35 11.21
C LEU A 50 -12.41 -2.25 11.50
N LEU A 51 -12.02 -2.08 12.77
CA LEU A 51 -10.96 -1.16 13.16
C LEU A 51 -9.62 -1.55 12.50
N ALA A 52 -9.33 -2.85 12.42
CA ALA A 52 -8.15 -3.38 11.73
C ALA A 52 -8.23 -3.20 10.21
N ALA A 53 -9.42 -3.14 9.60
CA ALA A 53 -9.60 -2.92 8.16
C ALA A 53 -9.30 -1.46 7.71
N LEU A 54 -9.56 -0.48 8.58
CA LEU A 54 -9.34 0.95 8.30
C LEU A 54 -7.91 1.31 7.84
N PRO A 55 -6.82 0.86 8.49
CA PRO A 55 -5.47 1.16 8.02
C PRO A 55 -5.19 0.59 6.62
N PHE A 56 -5.71 -0.60 6.28
CA PHE A 56 -5.56 -1.14 4.93
C PHE A 56 -6.35 -0.31 3.90
N GLY A 57 -7.60 0.04 4.20
CA GLY A 57 -8.42 0.87 3.30
C GLY A 57 -7.82 2.27 3.06
N THR A 58 -7.29 2.91 4.12
CA THR A 58 -6.65 4.23 4.01
C THR A 58 -5.34 4.17 3.25
N LEU A 59 -4.50 3.14 3.49
CA LEU A 59 -3.26 2.93 2.74
C LEU A 59 -3.54 2.64 1.25
N ALA A 60 -4.60 1.87 0.95
CA ALA A 60 -5.04 1.62 -0.42
C ALA A 60 -5.42 2.91 -1.14
N ALA A 61 -6.27 3.73 -0.51
CA ALA A 61 -6.69 5.01 -1.06
C ALA A 61 -5.48 5.93 -1.29
N ALA A 62 -4.57 6.02 -0.31
CA ALA A 62 -3.35 6.82 -0.44
C ALA A 62 -2.48 6.34 -1.61
N ALA A 63 -2.26 5.03 -1.73
CA ALA A 63 -1.46 4.45 -2.81
C ALA A 63 -2.05 4.75 -4.20
N ILE A 64 -3.38 4.61 -4.36
CA ILE A 64 -4.08 4.87 -5.63
C ILE A 64 -4.09 6.37 -5.96
N VAL A 65 -4.36 7.24 -4.98
CA VAL A 65 -4.36 8.70 -5.18
C VAL A 65 -2.96 9.18 -5.57
N ILE A 66 -1.93 8.68 -4.90
CA ILE A 66 -0.55 9.00 -5.24
C ILE A 66 -0.23 8.49 -6.64
N ALA A 67 -0.57 7.23 -6.98
CA ALA A 67 -0.37 6.68 -8.32
C ALA A 67 -1.11 7.48 -9.42
N ALA A 68 -2.28 8.04 -9.13
CA ALA A 68 -2.98 8.94 -10.05
C ALA A 68 -2.19 10.25 -10.25
N LYS A 69 -1.65 10.82 -9.17
CA LYS A 69 -0.87 12.06 -9.19
C LYS A 69 0.52 11.93 -9.80
N PHE A 70 1.05 10.72 -10.02
CA PHE A 70 2.31 10.50 -10.77
C PHE A 70 2.27 11.12 -12.17
N THR A 71 1.07 11.29 -12.75
CA THR A 71 0.83 11.94 -14.06
C THR A 71 1.14 13.43 -14.08
N ASN A 72 0.97 14.12 -12.95
CA ASN A 72 1.10 15.57 -12.86
C ASN A 72 2.50 16.04 -12.45
N GLY A 73 3.41 15.13 -12.09
CA GLY A 73 4.72 15.49 -11.55
C GLY A 73 4.64 16.14 -10.15
N GLY A 74 5.76 16.67 -9.67
CA GLY A 74 5.88 17.31 -8.36
C GLY A 74 6.54 16.48 -7.25
N HIS A 75 7.49 17.11 -6.57
CA HIS A 75 8.26 16.56 -5.45
C HIS A 75 7.40 15.96 -4.32
N ARG A 76 6.24 16.55 -4.02
CA ARG A 76 5.32 16.05 -2.98
C ARG A 76 4.73 14.67 -3.30
N VAL A 77 4.53 14.36 -4.59
CA VAL A 77 4.03 13.06 -5.04
C VAL A 77 5.09 11.98 -4.81
N ARG A 78 6.36 12.33 -5.03
CA ARG A 78 7.51 11.46 -4.77
C ARG A 78 7.64 11.11 -3.28
N ILE A 79 7.56 12.12 -2.40
CA ILE A 79 7.58 11.92 -0.94
C ILE A 79 6.41 11.03 -0.51
N GLY A 80 5.21 11.27 -1.07
CA GLY A 80 4.04 10.43 -0.80
C GLY A 80 4.27 8.97 -1.16
N ALA A 81 4.89 8.69 -2.31
CA ALA A 81 5.20 7.31 -2.72
C ALA A 81 6.18 6.62 -1.76
N VAL A 82 7.21 7.34 -1.32
CA VAL A 82 8.17 6.82 -0.32
C VAL A 82 7.46 6.54 1.00
N ALA A 83 6.55 7.42 1.44
CA ALA A 83 5.77 7.22 2.65
C ALA A 83 4.88 5.97 2.56
N VAL A 84 4.17 5.77 1.44
CA VAL A 84 3.36 4.55 1.20
C VAL A 84 4.22 3.30 1.17
N GLY A 85 5.37 3.32 0.48
CA GLY A 85 6.30 2.19 0.46
C GLY A 85 6.82 1.84 1.86
N SER A 86 7.16 2.86 2.65
CA SER A 86 7.64 2.69 4.04
C SER A 86 6.56 2.12 4.94
N LEU A 87 5.34 2.66 4.87
CA LEU A 87 4.19 2.14 5.62
C LEU A 87 3.83 0.72 5.22
N THR A 88 3.99 0.35 3.95
CA THR A 88 3.78 -1.03 3.47
C THR A 88 4.80 -1.99 4.06
N ILE A 89 6.08 -1.60 4.14
CA ILE A 89 7.13 -2.40 4.77
C ILE A 89 6.86 -2.57 6.27
N VAL A 90 6.61 -1.46 6.97
CA VAL A 90 6.35 -1.46 8.42
C VAL A 90 5.11 -2.29 8.73
N GLY A 91 4.00 -2.07 8.02
CA GLY A 91 2.78 -2.85 8.18
C GLY A 91 3.00 -4.35 7.94
N SER A 92 3.73 -4.71 6.88
CA SER A 92 4.05 -6.12 6.58
C SER A 92 4.92 -6.75 7.66
N SER A 93 5.89 -6.01 8.20
CA SER A 93 6.78 -6.50 9.26
C SER A 93 6.07 -6.67 10.61
N ILE A 94 5.14 -5.77 10.95
CA ILE A 94 4.32 -5.88 12.17
C ILE A 94 3.45 -7.12 12.09
N ILE A 95 2.77 -7.34 10.96
CA ILE A 95 1.88 -8.48 10.83
C ILE A 95 2.68 -9.79 10.81
N ALA A 96 3.84 -9.82 10.15
CA ALA A 96 4.78 -10.95 10.20
C ALA A 96 5.32 -11.27 11.61
N GLY A 97 5.34 -10.29 12.52
CA GLY A 97 5.69 -10.49 13.93
C GLY A 97 4.55 -11.01 14.80
N THR A 98 3.31 -11.03 14.31
CA THR A 98 2.14 -11.50 15.07
C THR A 98 1.83 -12.98 14.81
N ALA A 99 1.13 -13.64 15.73
CA ALA A 99 0.71 -15.04 15.62
C ALA A 99 -0.13 -15.38 14.36
N THR A 100 -0.65 -14.35 13.68
CA THR A 100 -1.35 -14.43 12.38
C THR A 100 -0.47 -14.98 11.25
N SER A 101 0.86 -14.86 11.39
CA SER A 101 1.87 -15.28 10.41
C SER A 101 1.91 -16.80 10.16
N ALA A 102 1.49 -17.60 11.16
CA ALA A 102 1.51 -19.05 11.05
C ALA A 102 0.46 -19.62 10.08
N LYS A 103 -0.58 -18.84 9.73
CA LYS A 103 -1.67 -19.27 8.83
C LYS A 103 -1.58 -18.65 7.43
N LEU A 104 -0.95 -17.49 7.28
CA LEU A 104 -0.74 -16.83 5.99
C LEU A 104 0.67 -17.15 5.47
N HIS A 105 0.76 -18.20 4.65
CA HIS A 105 1.86 -18.56 3.72
C HIS A 105 3.19 -17.79 3.85
N ASN A 106 4.29 -18.54 4.07
CA ASN A 106 5.69 -18.11 4.17
C ASN A 106 6.29 -17.25 3.02
N GLY A 107 5.51 -16.83 2.01
CA GLY A 107 5.98 -16.04 0.87
C GLY A 107 5.32 -14.68 0.67
N ALA A 108 4.07 -14.50 1.12
CA ALA A 108 3.29 -13.27 0.84
C ALA A 108 3.90 -12.02 1.51
N TRP A 109 4.49 -12.20 2.70
CA TRP A 109 5.11 -11.12 3.48
C TRP A 109 6.38 -10.58 2.82
N GLY A 110 7.24 -11.48 2.32
CA GLY A 110 8.46 -11.10 1.61
C GLY A 110 8.17 -10.31 0.33
N ILE A 111 7.06 -10.64 -0.36
CA ILE A 111 6.62 -9.93 -1.56
C ILE A 111 6.19 -8.50 -1.21
N ALA A 112 5.41 -8.30 -0.15
CA ALA A 112 4.97 -6.96 0.25
C ALA A 112 6.14 -6.06 0.69
N VAL A 113 7.12 -6.61 1.40
CA VAL A 113 8.36 -5.90 1.76
C VAL A 113 9.18 -5.56 0.51
N ALA A 114 9.36 -6.52 -0.40
CA ALA A 114 10.09 -6.30 -1.65
C ALA A 114 9.39 -5.25 -2.54
N VAL A 115 8.06 -5.29 -2.65
CA VAL A 115 7.28 -4.30 -3.40
C VAL A 115 7.41 -2.91 -2.75
N GLY A 116 7.30 -2.82 -1.42
CA GLY A 116 7.49 -1.55 -0.71
C GLY A 116 8.90 -0.98 -0.91
N ALA A 117 9.93 -1.83 -0.86
CA ALA A 117 11.31 -1.43 -1.12
C ALA A 117 11.52 -0.98 -2.56
N LEU A 118 10.94 -1.69 -3.55
CA LEU A 118 10.99 -1.30 -4.96
C LEU A 118 10.28 0.03 -5.20
N VAL A 119 9.15 0.29 -4.55
CA VAL A 119 8.48 1.59 -4.61
C VAL A 119 9.42 2.70 -4.11
N ILE A 120 10.12 2.50 -2.99
CA ILE A 120 11.07 3.48 -2.44
C ILE A 120 12.26 3.68 -3.39
N VAL A 121 12.87 2.61 -3.88
CA VAL A 121 14.05 2.68 -4.77
C VAL A 121 13.67 3.37 -6.08
N LEU A 122 12.58 2.96 -6.71
CA LEU A 122 12.14 3.56 -7.97
C LEU A 122 11.67 5.00 -7.81
N SER A 123 11.12 5.38 -6.64
CA SER A 123 10.75 6.77 -6.36
C SER A 123 11.93 7.66 -5.95
N THR A 124 13.07 7.07 -5.55
CA THR A 124 14.29 7.82 -5.20
C THR A 124 15.35 7.84 -6.31
N GLY A 125 15.18 7.03 -7.36
CA GLY A 125 16.05 7.00 -8.53
C GLY A 125 16.15 8.35 -9.26
N GLN A 126 17.31 8.60 -9.88
CA GLN A 126 17.64 9.86 -10.55
C GLN A 126 16.62 10.21 -11.65
N ASP A 127 16.26 9.25 -12.51
CA ASP A 127 15.24 9.45 -13.56
C ASP A 127 13.88 9.92 -13.02
N THR A 128 13.51 9.42 -11.85
CA THR A 128 12.25 9.75 -11.19
C THR A 128 12.33 11.13 -10.55
N ARG A 129 13.47 11.48 -9.94
CA ARG A 129 13.73 12.84 -9.44
C ARG A 129 13.69 13.87 -10.57
N ASP A 130 14.37 13.60 -11.67
CA ASP A 130 14.43 14.47 -12.84
C ASP A 130 13.07 14.63 -13.54
N TRP A 131 12.18 13.66 -13.40
CA TRP A 131 10.78 13.79 -13.81
C TRP A 131 9.95 14.66 -12.86
N PHE A 132 10.12 14.48 -11.55
CA PHE A 132 9.32 15.16 -10.52
C PHE A 132 9.79 16.60 -10.20
N ASP A 133 11.06 16.94 -10.46
CA ASP A 133 11.62 18.28 -10.29
C ASP A 133 11.43 19.16 -11.54
N ARG A 134 10.71 18.69 -12.56
CA ARG A 134 10.33 19.54 -13.71
C ARG A 134 9.41 20.66 -13.25
N PRO A 135 9.60 21.89 -13.76
CA PRO A 135 8.71 22.99 -13.44
C PRO A 135 7.25 22.62 -13.79
N PRO A 136 6.29 22.93 -12.91
CA PRO A 136 4.87 22.67 -13.17
C PRO A 136 4.48 23.38 -14.47
N ARG A 137 3.84 22.64 -15.38
CA ARG A 137 3.21 23.21 -16.58
C ARG A 137 1.79 23.61 -16.27
#